data_AF-A0A5B8XL54-F1
#
_entry.id   AF-A0A5B8XL54-F1
#
_cell.length_a   1.000
_cell.length_b   1.000
_cell.length_c   1.000
_cell.angle_alpha   90.00
_cell.angle_beta   90.00
_cell.angle_gamma   90.00
#
_symmetry.space_group_name_H-M   'P 1'
#
loop_
_entity.id
_entity.type
_entity.pdbx_description
1 polymer ?
#
loop_
_entity_poly.entity_id
_entity_poly.type
_entity_poly.pdbx_seq_one_letter_code
_entity_poly.pdbx_strand_id
1 'polypeptide(L)'
;MKLLRFIFRVVKGIYDILASYLFLHLLPLIALSVGLHFGLEYLVQHFGFEHLSQSWAKWSYELGVRDWILRLAVFLPVHALFWWLISRPFRVVLRGIDAAFDKAYVAYAWAAAKVPKIKTPVEVGFSVFITVLLVPFLIQPTLVAGWGANSWGERAANLVDGTAVVGLHESVIGLYRQIYAEPVVVDEGVSSDDVDTAVDVAELTEPVVPPIPIGDNPMMDRWDPIIMQNAKGDADRFATIKAFMWVESAGRQFAVSHTGCAGLMQFCAPTAKSGPFKDIFGVGQVYTCGCQTKDCRIPRNVQKDLESGIRERIEMHKGSFPCKLTDARFNPDRSIAAGAAYVESLHNQFSGNIYLMYIGYNSGPAVAKRAWLALGQNPNASLEEIDAVLVQAMHPTYGAGSAARARSLVRTHLPKLAKAKASYLKEQTTLLSSMPRESNATTETL
;
A
#
# COMPACT_ATOMS: atom_id res chain seq x y z
N MET A 1 -19.50 -32.11 -22.77
CA MET A 1 -19.16 -30.91 -23.59
C MET A 1 -20.36 -30.19 -24.22
N LYS A 2 -21.23 -30.83 -25.03
CA LYS A 2 -22.36 -30.13 -25.69
C LYS A 2 -23.36 -29.50 -24.70
N LEU A 3 -23.70 -30.20 -23.63
CA LEU A 3 -24.56 -29.68 -22.54
C LEU A 3 -23.92 -28.48 -21.83
N LEU A 4 -22.61 -28.53 -21.55
CA LEU A 4 -21.88 -27.45 -20.89
C LEU A 4 -21.84 -26.17 -21.74
N ARG A 5 -21.64 -26.30 -23.06
CA ARG A 5 -21.73 -25.18 -24.01
C ARG A 5 -23.15 -24.61 -24.10
N PHE A 6 -24.17 -25.46 -24.01
CA PHE A 6 -25.57 -25.02 -24.00
C PHE A 6 -25.88 -24.21 -22.73
N ILE A 7 -25.54 -24.75 -21.55
CA ILE A 7 -25.71 -24.08 -20.26
C ILE A 7 -24.98 -22.73 -20.26
N PHE A 8 -23.72 -22.69 -20.72
CA PHE A 8 -22.94 -21.46 -20.81
C PHE A 8 -23.64 -20.40 -21.67
N ARG A 9 -24.16 -20.77 -22.85
CA ARG A 9 -24.87 -19.83 -23.74
C ARG A 9 -26.16 -19.30 -23.12
N VAL A 10 -26.92 -20.16 -22.44
CA VAL A 10 -28.17 -19.77 -21.77
C VAL A 10 -27.89 -18.82 -20.61
N VAL A 11 -26.94 -19.18 -19.73
CA VAL A 11 -26.53 -18.34 -18.59
C VAL A 11 -25.98 -17.00 -19.06
N LYS A 12 -25.14 -17.00 -20.10
CA LYS A 12 -24.61 -15.79 -20.73
C LYS A 12 -25.73 -14.89 -21.27
N GLY A 13 -26.69 -15.45 -22.02
CA GLY A 13 -27.81 -14.68 -22.55
C GLY A 13 -28.69 -14.07 -21.46
N ILE A 14 -28.96 -14.82 -20.39
CA ILE A 14 -29.70 -14.31 -19.22
C ILE A 14 -28.91 -13.20 -18.52
N TYR A 15 -27.61 -13.39 -18.33
CA TYR A 15 -26.71 -12.38 -17.74
C TYR A 15 -26.71 -11.11 -18.58
N ASP A 16 -26.49 -11.19 -19.89
CA ASP A 16 -26.40 -10.03 -20.77
C ASP A 16 -27.70 -9.20 -20.80
N ILE A 17 -28.88 -9.86 -20.73
CA ILE A 17 -30.18 -9.19 -20.65
C ILE A 17 -30.36 -8.48 -19.30
N LEU A 18 -30.12 -9.19 -18.19
CA LEU A 18 -30.21 -8.64 -16.83
C LEU A 18 -29.22 -7.49 -16.62
N ALA A 19 -28.00 -7.67 -17.09
CA ALA A 19 -26.91 -6.71 -17.09
C ALA A 19 -27.29 -5.43 -17.84
N SER A 20 -27.82 -5.56 -19.06
CA SER A 20 -28.22 -4.40 -19.88
C SER A 20 -29.39 -3.64 -19.26
N TYR A 21 -30.41 -4.35 -18.74
CA TYR A 21 -31.53 -3.74 -18.02
C TYR A 21 -31.06 -3.02 -16.75
N LEU A 22 -30.22 -3.70 -15.95
CA LEU A 22 -29.66 -3.14 -14.73
C LEU A 22 -28.83 -1.89 -15.03
N PHE A 23 -27.97 -1.94 -16.05
CA PHE A 23 -27.16 -0.82 -16.49
C PHE A 23 -28.03 0.38 -16.90
N LEU A 24 -29.07 0.15 -17.71
CA LEU A 24 -29.93 1.22 -18.19
C LEU A 24 -30.69 1.91 -17.04
N HIS A 25 -31.08 1.15 -16.02
CA HIS A 25 -31.72 1.69 -14.82
C HIS A 25 -30.74 2.36 -13.85
N LEU A 26 -29.49 1.91 -13.79
CA LEU A 26 -28.46 2.48 -12.92
C LEU A 26 -27.77 3.70 -13.54
N LEU A 27 -27.71 3.83 -14.87
CA LEU A 27 -27.00 4.92 -15.55
C LEU A 27 -27.42 6.32 -15.07
N PRO A 28 -28.71 6.66 -14.88
CA PRO A 28 -29.11 7.97 -14.39
C PRO A 28 -28.67 8.21 -12.94
N LEU A 29 -28.71 7.16 -12.11
CA LEU A 29 -28.25 7.22 -10.73
C LEU A 29 -26.74 7.49 -10.70
N ILE A 30 -25.96 6.77 -11.52
CA ILE A 30 -24.52 6.94 -11.66
C ILE A 30 -24.18 8.35 -12.15
N ALA A 31 -24.84 8.80 -13.22
CA ALA A 31 -24.63 10.13 -13.78
C ALA A 31 -24.93 11.22 -12.75
N LEU A 32 -26.01 11.06 -11.96
CA LEU A 32 -26.31 11.96 -10.86
C LEU A 32 -25.25 11.91 -9.77
N SER A 33 -24.86 10.72 -9.30
CA SER A 33 -23.85 10.55 -8.24
C SER A 33 -22.54 11.25 -8.63
N VAL A 34 -22.10 11.07 -9.87
CA VAL A 34 -20.89 11.72 -10.41
C VAL A 34 -21.06 13.23 -10.47
N GLY A 35 -22.20 13.72 -10.98
CA GLY A 35 -22.48 15.15 -11.04
C GLY A 35 -22.53 15.81 -9.66
N LEU A 36 -23.17 15.15 -8.68
CA LEU A 36 -23.21 15.60 -7.30
C LEU A 36 -21.82 15.58 -6.66
N HIS A 37 -21.02 14.55 -6.92
CA HIS A 37 -19.64 14.45 -6.45
C HIS A 37 -18.83 15.66 -6.90
N PHE A 38 -18.78 15.94 -8.20
CA PHE A 38 -18.03 17.07 -8.74
C PHE A 38 -18.58 18.42 -8.30
N GLY A 39 -19.91 18.56 -8.20
CA GLY A 39 -20.54 19.77 -7.70
C GLY A 39 -20.18 20.06 -6.25
N LEU A 40 -20.16 19.02 -5.40
CA LEU A 40 -19.74 19.12 -4.00
C LEU A 40 -18.24 19.35 -3.87
N GLU A 41 -17.41 18.64 -4.64
CA GLU A 41 -15.96 18.88 -4.72
C GLU A 41 -15.66 20.34 -5.02
N TYR A 42 -16.29 20.90 -6.06
CA TYR A 42 -16.15 22.32 -6.42
C TYR A 42 -16.59 23.26 -5.28
N LEU A 43 -17.72 22.94 -4.64
CA LEU A 43 -18.25 23.74 -3.54
C LEU A 43 -17.30 23.72 -2.32
N VAL A 44 -16.77 22.56 -1.93
CA VAL A 44 -15.87 22.48 -0.77
C VAL A 44 -14.51 23.10 -1.06
N GLN A 45 -14.05 23.08 -2.33
CA GLN A 45 -12.87 23.82 -2.76
C GLN A 45 -13.05 25.32 -2.58
N HIS A 46 -14.25 25.84 -2.82
CA HIS A 46 -14.58 27.23 -2.53
C HIS A 46 -14.53 27.56 -1.02
N PHE A 47 -14.75 26.57 -0.16
CA PHE A 47 -14.62 26.70 1.31
C PHE A 47 -13.22 26.37 1.84
N GLY A 48 -12.23 26.22 0.96
CA GLY A 48 -10.82 26.04 1.33
C GLY A 48 -10.42 24.59 1.66
N PHE A 49 -11.25 23.60 1.31
CA PHE A 49 -10.84 22.20 1.33
C PHE A 49 -10.17 21.84 0.00
N GLU A 50 -9.08 21.08 0.01
CA GLU A 50 -8.48 20.65 -1.27
C GLU A 50 -9.36 19.59 -1.97
N HIS A 51 -9.99 18.72 -1.17
CA HIS A 51 -10.83 17.61 -1.64
C HIS A 51 -12.06 17.37 -0.75
N LEU A 52 -13.13 16.85 -1.35
CA LEU A 52 -14.38 16.44 -0.69
C LEU A 52 -14.18 15.37 0.39
N SER A 53 -13.20 14.49 0.22
CA SER A 53 -12.83 13.52 1.26
C SER A 53 -12.33 14.19 2.55
N GLN A 54 -11.63 15.32 2.44
CA GLN A 54 -11.14 16.07 3.59
C GLN A 54 -12.30 16.72 4.36
N SER A 55 -13.31 17.24 3.65
CA SER A 55 -14.49 17.84 4.30
C SER A 55 -15.32 16.79 5.03
N TRP A 56 -15.51 15.60 4.45
CA TRP A 56 -16.23 14.51 5.13
C TRP A 56 -15.53 14.08 6.42
N ALA A 57 -14.20 13.91 6.39
CA ALA A 57 -13.43 13.58 7.57
C ALA A 57 -13.54 14.65 8.67
N LYS A 58 -13.52 15.94 8.30
CA LYS A 58 -13.68 17.04 9.25
C LYS A 58 -15.09 17.08 9.84
N TRP A 59 -16.13 17.07 9.02
CA TRP A 59 -17.52 17.16 9.47
C TRP A 59 -17.94 15.94 10.29
N SER A 60 -17.50 14.74 9.91
CA SER A 60 -17.76 13.53 10.68
C SER A 60 -17.14 13.60 12.07
N TYR A 61 -15.91 14.13 12.19
CA TYR A 61 -15.27 14.39 13.47
C TYR A 61 -16.02 15.41 14.32
N GLU A 62 -16.40 16.56 13.74
CA GLU A 62 -17.11 17.64 14.45
C GLU A 62 -18.50 17.21 14.93
N LEU A 63 -19.21 16.40 14.15
CA LEU A 63 -20.56 15.92 14.47
C LEU A 63 -20.56 14.63 15.30
N GLY A 64 -19.39 14.01 15.53
CA GLY A 64 -19.29 12.74 16.25
C GLY A 64 -20.00 11.57 15.55
N VAL A 65 -20.20 11.66 14.23
CA VAL A 65 -20.83 10.61 13.42
C VAL A 65 -19.80 9.95 12.52
N ARG A 66 -20.08 8.72 12.07
CA ARG A 66 -19.19 8.07 11.11
C ARG A 66 -19.32 8.71 9.74
N ASP A 67 -18.20 8.79 9.06
CA ASP A 67 -18.06 9.39 7.74
C ASP A 67 -19.08 8.89 6.70
N TRP A 68 -19.20 7.57 6.53
CA TRP A 68 -20.17 6.98 5.60
C TRP A 68 -21.64 7.24 5.98
N ILE A 69 -21.96 7.40 7.27
CA ILE A 69 -23.33 7.72 7.71
C ILE A 69 -23.67 9.15 7.27
N LEU A 70 -22.74 10.08 7.46
CA LEU A 70 -22.91 11.47 7.06
C LEU A 70 -23.11 11.59 5.55
N ARG A 71 -22.30 10.87 4.76
CA ARG A 71 -22.44 10.82 3.31
C ARG A 71 -23.79 10.27 2.86
N LEU A 72 -24.24 9.15 3.43
CA LEU A 72 -25.56 8.60 3.12
C LEU A 72 -26.69 9.56 3.50
N ALA A 73 -26.60 10.21 4.66
CA ALA A 73 -27.60 11.17 5.12
C ALA A 73 -27.74 12.38 4.19
N VAL A 74 -26.65 12.83 3.57
CA VAL A 74 -26.66 13.94 2.62
C VAL A 74 -27.13 13.50 1.23
N PHE A 75 -26.55 12.43 0.69
CA PHE A 75 -26.78 12.09 -0.72
C PHE A 75 -28.07 11.27 -0.95
N LEU A 76 -28.49 10.39 -0.04
CA LEU A 76 -29.70 9.57 -0.26
C LEU A 76 -30.96 10.42 -0.49
N PRO A 77 -31.24 11.48 0.29
CA PRO A 77 -32.40 12.33 0.04
C PRO A 77 -32.33 13.05 -1.31
N VAL A 78 -31.13 13.48 -1.73
CA VAL A 78 -30.91 14.15 -3.02
C VAL A 78 -31.18 13.17 -4.17
N HIS A 79 -30.67 11.94 -4.07
CA HIS A 79 -30.96 10.87 -5.04
C HIS A 79 -32.45 10.53 -5.10
N ALA A 80 -33.12 10.40 -3.94
CA ALA A 80 -34.54 10.12 -3.87
C ALA A 80 -35.38 11.25 -4.51
N LEU A 81 -35.04 12.51 -4.24
CA LEU A 81 -35.70 13.67 -4.82
C LEU A 81 -35.50 13.74 -6.33
N PHE A 82 -34.26 13.58 -6.79
CA PHE A 82 -33.95 13.57 -8.21
C PHE A 82 -34.69 12.44 -8.91
N TRP A 83 -34.62 11.21 -8.38
CA TRP A 83 -35.34 10.06 -8.93
C TRP A 83 -36.84 10.32 -8.98
N TRP A 84 -37.42 10.91 -7.94
CA TRP A 84 -38.83 11.30 -7.95
C TRP A 84 -39.15 12.28 -9.09
N LEU A 85 -38.35 13.33 -9.28
CA LEU A 85 -38.50 14.32 -10.36
C LEU A 85 -38.37 13.69 -11.75
N ILE A 86 -37.37 12.83 -11.95
CA ILE A 86 -37.07 12.27 -13.28
C ILE A 86 -37.88 11.01 -13.59
N SER A 87 -38.40 10.28 -12.59
CA SER A 87 -39.04 8.97 -12.80
C SER A 87 -40.23 8.99 -13.76
N ARG A 88 -40.97 10.11 -13.86
CA ARG A 88 -42.09 10.25 -14.80
C ARG A 88 -41.62 10.44 -16.24
N PRO A 89 -40.84 11.47 -16.58
CA PRO A 89 -40.33 11.63 -17.95
C PRO A 89 -39.39 10.48 -18.34
N PHE A 90 -38.58 9.99 -17.40
CA PHE A 90 -37.65 8.90 -17.63
C PHE A 90 -38.36 7.60 -17.99
N ARG A 91 -39.54 7.30 -17.43
CA ARG A 91 -40.34 6.15 -17.87
C ARG A 91 -40.78 6.24 -19.34
N VAL A 92 -41.03 7.44 -19.86
CA VAL A 92 -41.36 7.62 -21.28
C VAL A 92 -40.13 7.38 -22.15
N VAL A 93 -38.98 7.94 -21.75
CA VAL A 93 -37.70 7.74 -22.44
C VAL A 93 -37.29 6.27 -22.41
N LEU A 94 -37.35 5.61 -21.26
CA LEU A 94 -37.04 4.19 -21.10
C LEU A 94 -37.89 3.32 -22.01
N ARG A 95 -39.21 3.53 -22.08
CA ARG A 95 -40.05 2.79 -23.04
C ARG A 95 -39.59 2.97 -24.49
N GLY A 96 -39.13 4.17 -24.84
CA GLY A 96 -38.55 4.44 -26.16
C GLY A 96 -37.23 3.70 -26.38
N ILE A 97 -36.37 3.66 -25.36
CA ILE A 97 -35.10 2.93 -25.38
C ILE A 97 -35.36 1.43 -25.45
N ASP A 98 -36.26 0.87 -24.63
CA ASP A 98 -36.66 -0.54 -24.66
C ASP A 98 -37.18 -0.93 -26.03
N ALA A 99 -38.08 -0.12 -26.61
CA ALA A 99 -38.58 -0.34 -27.97
C ALA A 99 -37.48 -0.26 -29.04
N ALA A 100 -36.47 0.59 -28.84
CA ALA A 100 -35.32 0.68 -29.73
C ALA A 100 -34.39 -0.54 -29.58
N PHE A 101 -34.16 -1.01 -28.35
CA PHE A 101 -33.39 -2.21 -28.05
C PHE A 101 -34.08 -3.45 -28.61
N ASP A 102 -35.40 -3.58 -28.46
CA ASP A 102 -36.17 -4.68 -29.04
C ASP A 102 -36.03 -4.70 -30.56
N LYS A 103 -36.12 -3.54 -31.22
CA LYS A 103 -35.91 -3.43 -32.68
C LYS A 103 -34.46 -3.78 -33.06
N ALA A 104 -33.48 -3.29 -32.31
CA ALA A 104 -32.07 -3.59 -32.55
C ALA A 104 -31.79 -5.09 -32.36
N TYR A 105 -32.36 -5.71 -31.33
CA TYR A 105 -32.26 -7.15 -31.07
C TYR A 105 -32.93 -7.97 -32.18
N VAL A 106 -34.12 -7.59 -32.65
CA VAL A 106 -34.79 -8.26 -33.78
C VAL A 106 -33.96 -8.13 -35.07
N ALA A 107 -33.44 -6.94 -35.37
CA ALA A 107 -32.56 -6.72 -36.52
C ALA A 107 -31.27 -7.54 -36.41
N TYR A 108 -30.68 -7.61 -35.22
CA TYR A 108 -29.53 -8.45 -34.91
C TYR A 108 -29.84 -9.93 -35.11
N ALA A 109 -30.94 -10.44 -34.55
CA ALA A 109 -31.34 -11.83 -34.66
C ALA A 109 -31.56 -12.23 -36.13
N TRP A 110 -32.16 -11.33 -36.91
CA TRP A 110 -32.32 -11.49 -38.35
C TRP A 110 -30.97 -11.54 -39.10
N ALA A 111 -30.05 -10.61 -38.80
CA ALA A 111 -28.72 -10.57 -39.43
C ALA A 111 -27.87 -11.79 -39.07
N ALA A 112 -27.91 -12.21 -37.81
CA ALA A 112 -27.22 -13.40 -37.31
C ALA A 112 -27.77 -14.70 -37.94
N ALA A 113 -29.07 -14.75 -38.26
CA ALA A 113 -29.66 -15.87 -38.99
C ALA A 113 -29.19 -15.94 -40.44
N LYS A 114 -28.96 -14.80 -41.10
CA LYS A 114 -28.47 -14.74 -42.49
C LYS A 114 -26.97 -15.00 -42.65
N VAL A 115 -26.16 -14.64 -41.65
CA VAL A 115 -24.70 -14.78 -41.73
C VAL A 115 -24.17 -15.47 -40.46
N PRO A 116 -24.13 -16.81 -40.43
CA PRO A 116 -23.76 -17.57 -39.22
C PRO A 116 -22.34 -17.26 -38.72
N LYS A 117 -21.43 -16.84 -39.62
CA LYS A 117 -20.03 -16.55 -39.31
C LYS A 117 -19.84 -15.30 -38.44
N ILE A 118 -20.75 -14.33 -38.48
CA ILE A 118 -20.63 -13.09 -37.68
C ILE A 118 -21.28 -13.21 -36.30
N LYS A 119 -22.10 -14.23 -36.06
CA LYS A 119 -22.85 -14.38 -34.80
C LYS A 119 -21.92 -14.42 -33.59
N THR A 120 -20.92 -15.29 -33.61
CA THR A 120 -19.98 -15.45 -32.49
C THR A 120 -19.16 -14.19 -32.18
N PRO A 121 -18.49 -13.53 -33.15
CA PRO A 121 -17.73 -12.32 -32.84
C PRO A 121 -18.60 -11.17 -32.32
N VAL A 122 -19.83 -11.02 -32.82
CA VAL A 122 -20.75 -9.99 -32.32
C VAL A 122 -21.24 -10.31 -30.90
N GLU A 123 -21.62 -11.57 -30.60
CA GLU A 123 -21.99 -11.97 -29.24
C GLU A 123 -20.84 -11.83 -28.23
N VAL A 124 -19.60 -12.06 -28.66
CA VAL A 124 -18.42 -11.84 -27.82
C VAL A 124 -18.19 -10.35 -27.62
N GLY A 125 -18.22 -9.55 -28.68
CA GLY A 125 -18.05 -8.10 -28.61
C GLY A 125 -19.09 -7.42 -27.71
N PHE A 126 -20.37 -7.81 -27.83
CA PHE A 126 -21.45 -7.27 -27.00
C PHE A 126 -21.24 -7.60 -25.51
N SER A 127 -20.94 -8.85 -25.16
CA SER A 127 -20.73 -9.20 -23.75
C SER A 127 -19.46 -8.57 -23.19
N VAL A 128 -18.39 -8.47 -23.98
CA VAL A 128 -17.18 -7.73 -23.56
C VAL A 128 -17.53 -6.27 -23.29
N PHE A 129 -18.29 -5.62 -24.18
CA PHE A 129 -18.73 -4.24 -24.02
C PHE A 129 -19.57 -4.04 -22.75
N ILE A 130 -20.59 -4.87 -22.54
CA ILE A 130 -21.46 -4.82 -21.35
C ILE A 130 -20.67 -5.13 -20.08
N THR A 131 -19.78 -6.12 -20.12
CA THR A 131 -18.92 -6.50 -19.01
C THR A 131 -17.96 -5.36 -18.65
N VAL A 132 -17.26 -4.77 -19.62
CA VAL A 132 -16.36 -3.61 -19.39
C VAL A 132 -17.14 -2.42 -18.80
N LEU A 133 -18.39 -2.22 -19.20
CA LEU A 133 -19.23 -1.18 -18.63
C LEU A 133 -19.74 -1.49 -17.22
N LEU A 134 -20.13 -2.74 -16.91
CA LEU A 134 -20.75 -3.10 -15.63
C LEU A 134 -19.78 -3.56 -14.54
N VAL A 135 -18.70 -4.24 -14.93
CA VAL A 135 -17.67 -4.74 -14.02
C VAL A 135 -17.18 -3.66 -13.07
N PRO A 136 -16.92 -2.42 -13.52
CA PRO A 136 -16.61 -1.33 -12.62
C PRO A 136 -17.61 -1.12 -11.48
N PHE A 137 -18.90 -1.18 -11.78
CA PHE A 137 -19.97 -0.92 -10.82
C PHE A 137 -20.27 -2.13 -9.92
N LEU A 138 -19.94 -3.34 -10.38
CA LEU A 138 -20.05 -4.57 -9.60
C LEU A 138 -18.83 -4.80 -8.71
N ILE A 139 -17.63 -4.42 -9.15
CA ILE A 139 -16.35 -4.67 -8.46
C ILE A 139 -15.98 -3.54 -7.50
N GLN A 140 -16.23 -2.27 -7.80
CA GLN A 140 -15.87 -1.16 -6.90
C GLN A 140 -16.47 -1.29 -5.49
N PRO A 141 -17.75 -1.68 -5.32
CA PRO A 141 -18.30 -1.99 -4.01
C PRO A 141 -17.62 -3.17 -3.32
N THR A 142 -16.61 -3.83 -3.90
CA THR A 142 -15.83 -4.91 -3.26
C THR A 142 -14.46 -4.47 -2.75
N LEU A 143 -14.03 -3.24 -3.07
CA LEU A 143 -12.71 -2.71 -2.68
C LEU A 143 -12.62 -2.28 -1.21
N VAL A 144 -13.76 -2.12 -0.52
CA VAL A 144 -13.77 -1.98 0.94
C VAL A 144 -13.59 -3.35 1.57
N ALA A 145 -12.46 -3.60 2.21
CA ALA A 145 -12.17 -4.87 2.86
C ALA A 145 -13.19 -5.20 3.97
N GLY A 146 -13.52 -6.49 4.10
CA GLY A 146 -14.43 -7.02 5.14
C GLY A 146 -15.89 -7.15 4.70
N TRP A 147 -16.66 -7.89 5.51
CA TRP A 147 -18.07 -8.24 5.27
C TRP A 147 -19.03 -7.74 6.35
N GLY A 148 -18.53 -6.94 7.30
CA GLY A 148 -19.33 -6.41 8.41
C GLY A 148 -20.22 -5.24 7.98
N ALA A 149 -21.17 -4.85 8.85
CA ALA A 149 -22.10 -3.74 8.60
C ALA A 149 -21.38 -2.43 8.24
N ASN A 150 -20.19 -2.19 8.80
CA ASN A 150 -19.37 -1.02 8.48
C ASN A 150 -18.84 -1.07 7.05
N SER A 151 -18.33 -2.22 6.61
CA SER A 151 -17.83 -2.40 5.25
C SER A 151 -18.98 -2.23 4.24
N TRP A 152 -20.17 -2.77 4.54
CA TRP A 152 -21.35 -2.56 3.69
C TRP A 152 -21.84 -1.12 3.67
N GLY A 153 -21.83 -0.41 4.80
CA GLY A 153 -22.16 1.01 4.88
C GLY A 153 -21.22 1.89 4.06
N GLU A 154 -19.91 1.63 4.13
CA GLU A 154 -18.89 2.32 3.35
C GLU A 154 -19.06 2.07 1.83
N ARG A 155 -19.35 0.84 1.44
CA ARG A 155 -19.63 0.47 0.03
C ARG A 155 -20.85 1.21 -0.51
N ALA A 156 -21.91 1.30 0.29
CA ALA A 156 -23.11 2.04 -0.07
C ALA A 156 -22.82 3.54 -0.18
N ALA A 157 -22.06 4.12 0.76
CA ALA A 157 -21.67 5.52 0.72
C ALA A 157 -20.87 5.85 -0.54
N ASN A 158 -19.83 5.06 -0.86
CA ASN A 158 -19.00 5.26 -2.06
C ASN A 158 -19.78 5.17 -3.37
N LEU A 159 -20.84 4.35 -3.42
CA LEU A 159 -21.70 4.25 -4.61
C LEU A 159 -22.58 5.49 -4.76
N VAL A 160 -23.19 5.92 -3.65
CA VAL A 160 -24.17 7.00 -3.62
C VAL A 160 -23.51 8.37 -3.77
N ASP A 161 -22.30 8.56 -3.24
CA ASP A 161 -21.55 9.81 -3.31
C ASP A 161 -20.68 9.97 -4.58
N GLY A 162 -20.68 8.96 -5.47
CA GLY A 162 -19.91 8.97 -6.72
C GLY A 162 -18.42 8.66 -6.59
N THR A 163 -17.88 8.51 -5.38
CA THR A 163 -16.46 8.21 -5.12
C THR A 163 -16.05 6.90 -5.80
N ALA A 164 -16.94 5.91 -5.83
CA ALA A 164 -16.69 4.65 -6.51
C ALA A 164 -16.48 4.82 -8.03
N VAL A 165 -17.14 5.81 -8.63
CA VAL A 165 -17.08 6.06 -10.07
C VAL A 165 -15.88 6.92 -10.43
N VAL A 166 -15.51 7.87 -9.56
CA VAL A 166 -14.29 8.68 -9.72
C VAL A 166 -13.04 7.81 -9.55
N GLY A 167 -13.00 6.96 -8.52
CA GLY A 167 -11.90 6.02 -8.31
C GLY A 167 -11.74 5.01 -9.45
N LEU A 168 -12.82 4.69 -10.17
CA LEU A 168 -12.75 3.91 -11.41
C LEU A 168 -12.06 4.69 -12.53
N HIS A 169 -12.43 5.95 -12.76
CA HIS A 169 -11.76 6.78 -13.76
C HIS A 169 -10.25 6.82 -13.50
N GLU A 170 -9.84 6.97 -12.24
CA GLU A 170 -8.42 6.89 -11.85
C GLU A 170 -7.81 5.49 -12.03
N SER A 171 -8.57 4.41 -11.84
CA SER A 171 -8.08 3.04 -12.03
C SER A 171 -7.97 2.65 -13.50
N VAL A 172 -8.93 3.06 -14.35
CA VAL A 172 -8.95 2.81 -15.79
C VAL A 172 -7.97 3.73 -16.51
N ILE A 173 -7.90 5.01 -16.13
CA ILE A 173 -6.87 5.93 -16.62
C ILE A 173 -5.51 5.58 -16.03
N GLY A 174 -5.43 5.07 -14.80
CA GLY A 174 -4.21 4.54 -14.22
C GLY A 174 -3.69 3.35 -15.03
N LEU A 175 -4.56 2.38 -15.34
CA LEU A 175 -4.26 1.26 -16.23
C LEU A 175 -3.90 1.72 -17.65
N TYR A 176 -4.66 2.67 -18.22
CA TYR A 176 -4.38 3.23 -19.54
C TYR A 176 -3.05 3.99 -19.56
N ARG A 177 -2.77 4.84 -18.57
CA ARG A 177 -1.48 5.52 -18.39
C ARG A 177 -0.37 4.51 -18.16
N GLN A 178 -0.62 3.38 -17.51
CA GLN A 178 0.39 2.34 -17.35
C GLN A 178 0.66 1.60 -18.67
N ILE A 179 -0.35 1.43 -19.52
CA ILE A 179 -0.22 0.80 -20.85
C ILE A 179 0.43 1.76 -21.87
N TYR A 180 0.21 3.07 -21.74
CA TYR A 180 0.62 4.09 -22.72
C TYR A 180 1.64 5.10 -22.19
N ALA A 181 2.09 5.00 -20.94
CA ALA A 181 3.24 5.76 -20.48
C ALA A 181 4.42 5.35 -21.35
N GLU A 182 5.14 6.34 -21.88
CA GLU A 182 6.48 6.08 -22.41
C GLU A 182 7.23 5.31 -21.35
N PRO A 183 7.75 4.10 -21.68
CA PRO A 183 8.40 3.28 -20.70
C PRO A 183 9.48 4.14 -20.05
N VAL A 184 9.34 4.38 -18.73
CA VAL A 184 10.48 4.80 -17.94
C VAL A 184 11.52 3.73 -18.22
N VAL A 185 12.64 4.10 -18.83
CA VAL A 185 13.77 3.19 -19.07
C VAL A 185 14.31 2.82 -17.69
N VAL A 186 13.65 1.83 -17.09
CA VAL A 186 14.17 1.00 -16.03
C VAL A 186 14.70 -0.21 -16.79
N ASP A 187 16.01 -0.42 -16.74
CA ASP A 187 16.61 -1.63 -17.30
C ASP A 187 15.84 -2.85 -16.77
N GLU A 188 15.32 -3.63 -17.72
CA GLU A 188 14.66 -4.93 -17.60
C GLU A 188 13.23 -4.93 -17.00
N GLY A 189 12.26 -4.91 -17.90
CA GLY A 189 10.88 -5.29 -17.62
C GLY A 189 10.74 -6.80 -17.49
N VAL A 190 10.18 -7.23 -16.36
CA VAL A 190 9.93 -8.62 -15.95
C VAL A 190 9.02 -9.35 -16.96
N SER A 191 9.52 -10.45 -17.54
CA SER A 191 8.75 -11.31 -18.45
C SER A 191 7.74 -12.18 -17.70
N SER A 192 6.77 -12.77 -18.40
CA SER A 192 5.85 -13.75 -17.77
C SER A 192 6.58 -14.97 -17.21
N ASP A 193 7.76 -15.29 -17.76
CA ASP A 193 8.58 -16.41 -17.30
C ASP A 193 9.26 -16.07 -15.96
N ASP A 194 9.54 -14.79 -15.69
CA ASP A 194 10.08 -14.29 -14.40
C ASP A 194 9.07 -14.30 -13.24
N VAL A 195 7.78 -14.44 -13.54
CA VAL A 195 6.73 -14.69 -12.54
C VAL A 195 6.77 -16.15 -12.06
N ASP A 196 7.18 -17.07 -12.95
CA ASP A 196 7.34 -18.50 -12.65
C ASP A 196 8.76 -18.81 -12.12
N THR A 197 9.78 -18.03 -12.46
CA THR A 197 11.10 -18.01 -11.80
C THR A 197 11.17 -17.00 -10.65
N ALA A 198 10.06 -16.72 -9.97
CA ALA A 198 10.11 -16.10 -8.65
C ALA A 198 11.05 -16.95 -7.79
N VAL A 199 12.26 -16.42 -7.61
CA VAL A 199 13.45 -17.03 -7.00
C VAL A 199 13.02 -17.99 -5.89
N ASP A 200 13.55 -19.21 -5.89
CA ASP A 200 13.40 -20.26 -4.86
C ASP A 200 13.88 -19.77 -3.48
N VAL A 201 13.27 -18.71 -2.95
CA VAL A 201 13.50 -18.24 -1.61
C VAL A 201 12.74 -19.20 -0.72
N ALA A 202 13.47 -20.20 -0.23
CA ALA A 202 12.94 -21.31 0.57
C ALA A 202 11.83 -20.84 1.52
N GLU A 203 10.67 -21.47 1.41
CA GLU A 203 9.52 -21.14 2.24
C GLU A 203 9.87 -21.34 3.72
N LEU A 204 9.56 -20.32 4.54
CA LEU A 204 9.75 -20.42 5.98
C LEU A 204 8.63 -21.29 6.58
N THR A 205 8.96 -22.56 6.83
CA THR A 205 8.07 -23.53 7.48
C THR A 205 8.08 -23.40 9.01
N GLU A 206 9.17 -22.87 9.57
CA GLU A 206 9.36 -22.67 11.01
C GLU A 206 9.78 -21.23 11.33
N PRO A 207 9.47 -20.73 12.54
CA PRO A 207 9.94 -19.42 12.99
C PRO A 207 11.46 -19.41 13.16
N VAL A 208 12.11 -18.35 12.67
CA VAL A 208 13.56 -18.15 12.90
C VAL A 208 13.76 -17.72 14.35
N VAL A 209 14.60 -18.46 15.08
CA VAL A 209 14.91 -18.17 16.49
C VAL A 209 15.98 -17.07 16.54
N PRO A 210 15.78 -15.97 17.29
CA PRO A 210 16.82 -14.96 17.45
C PRO A 210 18.04 -15.54 18.16
N PRO A 211 19.26 -15.08 17.85
CA PRO A 211 20.42 -15.37 18.68
C PRO A 211 20.20 -14.88 20.12
N ILE A 212 20.82 -15.59 21.07
CA ILE A 212 20.80 -15.19 22.49
C ILE A 212 21.43 -13.80 22.59
N PRO A 213 20.75 -12.83 23.22
CA PRO A 213 21.26 -11.46 23.32
C PRO A 213 22.52 -11.42 24.21
N ILE A 214 23.65 -10.99 23.63
CA ILE A 214 24.98 -10.91 24.25
C ILE A 214 25.65 -9.57 23.95
N GLY A 215 26.59 -9.11 24.80
CA GLY A 215 27.31 -7.84 24.62
C GLY A 215 26.76 -6.70 25.48
N ASP A 216 27.28 -5.49 25.25
CA ASP A 216 26.94 -4.28 26.01
C ASP A 216 25.54 -3.75 25.64
N ASN A 217 25.17 -3.88 24.37
CA ASN A 217 23.82 -3.58 23.85
C ASN A 217 23.20 -4.87 23.29
N PRO A 218 22.82 -5.83 24.15
CA PRO A 218 22.69 -7.23 23.75
C PRO A 218 21.54 -7.50 22.77
N MET A 219 20.53 -6.63 22.71
CA MET A 219 19.46 -6.69 21.71
C MET A 219 19.89 -6.23 20.31
N MET A 220 20.87 -5.33 20.24
CA MET A 220 21.39 -4.77 18.98
C MET A 220 22.60 -5.56 18.48
N ASP A 221 23.56 -5.84 19.36
CA ASP A 221 24.87 -6.38 19.00
C ASP A 221 24.79 -7.81 18.44
N ARG A 222 23.76 -8.57 18.85
CA ARG A 222 23.50 -9.91 18.30
C ARG A 222 23.24 -9.94 16.78
N TRP A 223 22.98 -8.79 16.18
CA TRP A 223 22.72 -8.65 14.74
C TRP A 223 23.91 -8.11 13.96
N ASP A 224 25.00 -7.74 14.63
CA ASP A 224 26.17 -7.12 14.00
C ASP A 224 26.77 -7.94 12.85
N PRO A 225 26.87 -9.28 12.91
CA PRO A 225 27.37 -10.06 11.77
C PRO A 225 26.53 -9.88 10.50
N ILE A 226 25.19 -9.92 10.62
CA ILE A 226 24.27 -9.78 9.49
C ILE A 226 24.29 -8.34 8.96
N ILE A 227 24.34 -7.35 9.85
CA ILE A 227 24.44 -5.94 9.47
C ILE A 227 25.77 -5.68 8.74
N MET A 228 26.89 -6.21 9.24
CA MET A 228 28.21 -6.03 8.62
C MET A 228 28.28 -6.67 7.23
N GLN A 229 27.70 -7.86 7.07
CA GLN A 229 27.56 -8.50 5.77
C GLN A 229 26.80 -7.61 4.78
N ASN A 230 25.65 -7.08 5.18
CA ASN A 230 24.82 -6.19 4.35
C ASN A 230 25.42 -4.78 4.17
N ALA A 231 26.35 -4.38 5.04
CA ALA A 231 27.14 -3.18 4.90
C ALA A 231 28.37 -3.36 3.99
N LYS A 232 28.66 -4.60 3.54
CA LYS A 232 29.82 -4.92 2.69
C LYS A 232 31.15 -4.45 3.30
N GLY A 233 31.26 -4.50 4.63
CA GLY A 233 32.45 -4.05 5.36
C GLY A 233 32.58 -2.53 5.53
N ASP A 234 31.66 -1.72 5.01
CA ASP A 234 31.71 -0.27 5.16
C ASP A 234 31.18 0.17 6.53
N ALA A 235 32.02 0.89 7.30
CA ALA A 235 31.73 1.29 8.67
C ALA A 235 30.58 2.32 8.76
N ASP A 236 30.46 3.24 7.81
CA ASP A 236 29.40 4.25 7.81
C ASP A 236 28.04 3.63 7.44
N ARG A 237 28.03 2.73 6.46
CA ARG A 237 26.86 1.94 6.06
C ARG A 237 26.42 1.02 7.19
N PHE A 238 27.36 0.35 7.87
CA PHE A 238 27.08 -0.43 9.07
C PHE A 238 26.40 0.43 10.14
N ALA A 239 27.00 1.57 10.49
CA ALA A 239 26.48 2.48 11.50
C ALA A 239 25.09 3.02 11.13
N THR A 240 24.88 3.32 9.85
CA THR A 240 23.59 3.80 9.33
C THR A 240 22.51 2.72 9.43
N ILE A 241 22.77 1.50 8.94
CA ILE A 241 21.81 0.39 9.02
C ILE A 241 21.47 0.08 10.49
N LYS A 242 22.48 -0.03 11.36
CA LYS A 242 22.29 -0.29 12.79
C LYS A 242 21.48 0.82 13.47
N ALA A 243 21.70 2.08 13.11
CA ALA A 243 20.93 3.21 13.62
C ALA A 243 19.46 3.16 13.18
N PHE A 244 19.17 2.86 11.91
CA PHE A 244 17.79 2.71 11.42
C PHE A 244 17.08 1.57 12.17
N MET A 245 17.72 0.39 12.27
CA MET A 245 17.18 -0.74 13.02
C MET A 245 16.88 -0.38 14.49
N TRP A 246 17.78 0.38 15.13
CA TRP A 246 17.60 0.79 16.51
C TRP A 246 16.40 1.73 16.71
N VAL A 247 16.18 2.67 15.79
CA VAL A 247 15.03 3.58 15.87
C VAL A 247 13.72 2.83 15.61
N GLU A 248 13.71 1.91 14.65
CA GLU A 248 12.52 1.15 14.23
C GLU A 248 12.09 0.09 15.25
N SER A 249 13.01 -0.75 15.74
CA SER A 249 12.67 -1.90 16.59
C SER A 249 13.48 -2.03 17.87
N ALA A 250 14.57 -1.26 18.00
CA ALA A 250 15.58 -1.45 19.04
C ALA A 250 16.12 -2.91 19.08
N GLY A 251 16.26 -3.55 17.92
CA GLY A 251 16.82 -4.90 17.77
C GLY A 251 15.86 -6.05 18.11
N ARG A 252 14.57 -5.74 18.29
CA ARG A 252 13.52 -6.73 18.56
C ARG A 252 13.07 -7.37 17.25
N GLN A 253 13.34 -8.66 17.08
CA GLN A 253 12.99 -9.41 15.87
C GLN A 253 11.48 -9.43 15.67
N PHE A 254 10.70 -9.60 16.75
CA PHE A 254 9.25 -9.73 16.73
C PHE A 254 8.54 -8.41 17.02
N ALA A 255 9.18 -7.27 16.75
CA ALA A 255 8.55 -5.97 16.85
C ALA A 255 7.38 -5.85 15.86
N VAL A 256 6.23 -5.39 16.36
CA VAL A 256 5.04 -5.11 15.57
C VAL A 256 4.48 -3.75 15.97
N SER A 257 4.29 -2.87 15.00
CA SER A 257 3.66 -1.56 15.19
C SER A 257 2.13 -1.65 15.14
N HIS A 258 1.47 -0.60 15.64
CA HIS A 258 0.01 -0.46 15.56
C HIS A 258 -0.53 -0.38 14.11
N THR A 259 0.32 -0.09 13.13
CA THR A 259 -0.03 -0.11 11.70
C THR A 259 0.29 -1.45 11.03
N GLY A 260 0.77 -2.45 11.78
CA GLY A 260 1.09 -3.78 11.26
C GLY A 260 2.43 -3.89 10.52
N CYS A 261 3.30 -2.89 10.66
CA CYS A 261 4.70 -2.98 10.23
C CYS A 261 5.48 -3.83 11.22
N ALA A 262 6.37 -4.68 10.72
CA ALA A 262 6.91 -5.80 11.48
C ALA A 262 8.40 -6.05 11.21
N GLY A 263 9.06 -6.72 12.15
CA GLY A 263 10.47 -7.13 12.02
C GLY A 263 11.47 -6.11 12.55
N LEU A 264 12.75 -6.46 12.42
CA LEU A 264 13.88 -5.62 12.83
C LEU A 264 13.86 -4.24 12.15
N MET A 265 13.50 -4.22 10.87
CA MET A 265 13.50 -3.02 10.04
C MET A 265 12.08 -2.43 9.81
N GLN A 266 11.07 -2.92 10.55
CA GLN A 266 9.68 -2.43 10.55
C GLN A 266 9.05 -2.23 9.17
N PHE A 267 9.17 -3.22 8.28
CA PHE A 267 8.50 -3.14 6.98
C PHE A 267 6.97 -3.35 7.12
N CYS A 268 6.20 -2.43 6.55
CA CYS A 268 4.75 -2.58 6.42
C CYS A 268 4.43 -3.57 5.31
N ALA A 269 3.34 -4.35 5.45
CA ALA A 269 3.02 -5.42 4.51
C ALA A 269 2.91 -4.96 3.04
N PRO A 270 2.31 -3.80 2.71
CA PRO A 270 2.29 -3.30 1.33
C PRO A 270 3.69 -3.05 0.77
N THR A 271 4.58 -2.43 1.57
CA THR A 271 5.96 -2.15 1.18
C THR A 271 6.76 -3.43 0.98
N ALA A 272 6.66 -4.39 1.92
CA ALA A 272 7.35 -5.67 1.81
C ALA A 272 6.90 -6.51 0.60
N LYS A 273 5.67 -6.31 0.12
CA LYS A 273 5.12 -6.97 -1.08
C LYS A 273 5.43 -6.24 -2.39
N SER A 274 5.99 -5.04 -2.31
CA SER A 274 6.27 -4.19 -3.47
C SER A 274 7.65 -4.46 -4.06
N GLY A 275 7.77 -4.22 -5.37
CA GLY A 275 8.98 -4.15 -6.19
C GLY A 275 10.25 -4.73 -5.56
N PRO A 276 11.25 -3.93 -5.17
CA PRO A 276 12.57 -4.46 -4.81
C PRO A 276 12.59 -5.33 -3.54
N PHE A 277 11.53 -5.29 -2.72
CA PHE A 277 11.48 -6.04 -1.45
C PHE A 277 10.79 -7.38 -1.59
N LYS A 278 9.94 -7.55 -2.60
CA LYS A 278 9.24 -8.80 -2.89
C LYS A 278 10.24 -9.94 -3.08
N ASP A 279 11.36 -9.69 -3.75
CA ASP A 279 12.38 -10.69 -4.05
C ASP A 279 13.21 -11.07 -2.81
N ILE A 280 13.29 -10.16 -1.83
CA ILE A 280 13.98 -10.40 -0.56
C ILE A 280 13.07 -11.16 0.41
N PHE A 281 11.81 -10.74 0.54
CA PHE A 281 10.87 -11.36 1.47
C PHE A 281 10.22 -12.64 0.94
N GLY A 282 10.15 -12.82 -0.38
CA GLY A 282 9.51 -13.95 -1.03
C GLY A 282 8.01 -13.76 -1.23
N VAL A 283 7.50 -14.32 -2.33
CA VAL A 283 6.07 -14.26 -2.68
C VAL A 283 5.26 -15.12 -1.72
N GLY A 284 4.15 -14.58 -1.19
CA GLY A 284 3.25 -15.32 -0.29
C GLY A 284 3.74 -15.47 1.17
N GLN A 285 4.94 -14.99 1.49
CA GLN A 285 5.54 -15.13 2.84
C GLN A 285 5.37 -13.88 3.73
N VAL A 286 4.66 -12.86 3.24
CA VAL A 286 4.32 -11.64 4.01
C VAL A 286 2.82 -11.66 4.34
N TYR A 287 2.51 -11.72 5.64
CA TYR A 287 1.15 -11.87 6.14
C TYR A 287 0.61 -10.55 6.73
N THR A 288 -0.70 -10.44 6.82
CA THR A 288 -1.34 -9.35 7.54
C THR A 288 -1.37 -9.70 9.02
N CYS A 289 -0.74 -8.89 9.87
CA CYS A 289 -0.88 -9.00 11.31
C CYS A 289 -2.30 -8.60 11.73
N GLY A 290 -2.88 -9.29 12.72
CA GLY A 290 -4.18 -9.00 13.33
C GLY A 290 -4.20 -7.72 14.19
N CYS A 291 -3.35 -6.75 13.88
CA CYS A 291 -3.14 -5.52 14.64
C CYS A 291 -4.04 -4.36 14.22
N GLN A 292 -5.19 -4.65 13.61
CA GLN A 292 -6.09 -3.61 13.09
C GLN A 292 -6.92 -2.90 14.18
N THR A 293 -6.88 -3.39 15.42
CA THR A 293 -7.48 -2.69 16.57
C THR A 293 -6.47 -1.71 17.15
N LYS A 294 -6.95 -0.61 17.76
CA LYS A 294 -6.11 0.40 18.44
C LYS A 294 -5.19 -0.19 19.53
N ASP A 295 -5.44 -1.43 19.95
CA ASP A 295 -4.78 -2.12 21.05
C ASP A 295 -3.85 -3.24 20.58
N CYS A 296 -3.15 -3.09 19.44
CA CYS A 296 -2.04 -3.98 19.08
C CYS A 296 -0.87 -3.81 20.07
N ARG A 297 -1.05 -4.37 21.27
CA ARG A 297 -0.08 -4.34 22.36
C ARG A 297 0.28 -5.77 22.70
N ILE A 298 1.45 -6.20 22.25
CA ILE A 298 2.00 -7.50 22.65
C ILE A 298 2.38 -7.41 24.13
N PRO A 299 1.90 -8.32 25.00
CA PRO A 299 2.26 -8.33 26.41
C PRO A 299 3.79 -8.40 26.60
N ARG A 300 4.32 -7.71 27.62
CA ARG A 300 5.78 -7.62 27.84
C ARG A 300 6.43 -8.98 28.09
N ASN A 301 5.73 -9.92 28.74
CA ASN A 301 6.19 -11.29 28.94
C ASN A 301 6.29 -12.03 27.60
N VAL A 302 5.26 -11.94 26.76
CA VAL A 302 5.27 -12.53 25.40
C VAL A 302 6.43 -11.97 24.59
N GLN A 303 6.65 -10.65 24.62
CA GLN A 303 7.81 -10.04 23.95
C GLN A 303 9.13 -10.57 24.50
N LYS A 304 9.29 -10.66 25.83
CA LYS A 304 10.51 -11.15 26.45
C LYS A 304 10.81 -12.60 26.05
N ASP A 305 9.78 -13.43 26.00
CA ASP A 305 9.89 -14.85 25.66
C ASP A 305 10.16 -15.07 24.17
N LEU A 306 9.55 -14.26 23.29
CA LEU A 306 9.85 -14.28 21.86
C LEU A 306 11.30 -13.84 21.57
N GLU A 307 11.81 -12.85 22.30
CA GLU A 307 13.15 -12.30 22.07
C GLU A 307 14.27 -13.07 22.78
N SER A 308 13.96 -14.12 23.56
CA SER A 308 14.93 -14.81 24.42
C SER A 308 15.89 -15.73 23.67
N GLY A 309 15.59 -16.08 22.41
CA GLY A 309 16.32 -17.09 21.64
C GLY A 309 16.09 -18.53 22.10
N ILE A 310 15.04 -18.79 22.88
CA ILE A 310 14.69 -20.14 23.37
C ILE A 310 13.46 -20.61 22.60
N ARG A 311 13.62 -21.66 21.80
CA ARG A 311 12.59 -22.14 20.86
C ARG A 311 11.28 -22.49 21.57
N GLU A 312 11.35 -23.19 22.69
CA GLU A 312 10.18 -23.64 23.46
C GLU A 312 9.30 -22.45 23.89
N ARG A 313 9.94 -21.31 24.22
CA ARG A 313 9.22 -20.10 24.63
C ARG A 313 8.52 -19.41 23.47
N ILE A 314 9.14 -19.42 22.29
CA ILE A 314 8.54 -18.90 21.07
C ILE A 314 7.30 -19.72 20.71
N GLU A 315 7.43 -21.05 20.79
CA GLU A 315 6.38 -22.01 20.48
C GLU A 315 5.15 -21.84 21.38
N MET A 316 5.34 -21.60 22.69
CA MET A 316 4.25 -21.32 23.63
C MET A 316 3.37 -20.13 23.21
N HIS A 317 3.90 -19.19 22.43
CA HIS A 317 3.20 -17.96 22.07
C HIS A 317 2.60 -17.95 20.66
N LYS A 318 2.70 -19.04 19.88
CA LYS A 318 2.15 -19.17 18.52
C LYS A 318 0.69 -18.70 18.38
N GLY A 319 -0.15 -18.97 19.39
CA GLY A 319 -1.56 -18.58 19.39
C GLY A 319 -1.88 -17.20 19.98
N SER A 320 -0.92 -16.58 20.68
CA SER A 320 -1.11 -15.30 21.39
C SER A 320 -0.44 -14.11 20.70
N PHE A 321 0.48 -14.38 19.78
CA PHE A 321 1.15 -13.36 18.97
C PHE A 321 0.24 -12.94 17.79
N PRO A 322 0.07 -11.64 17.49
CA PRO A 322 -0.91 -11.17 16.52
C PRO A 322 -0.51 -11.40 15.05
N CYS A 323 0.68 -11.92 14.78
CA CYS A 323 1.17 -12.19 13.44
C CYS A 323 1.55 -13.67 13.29
N LYS A 324 1.66 -14.15 12.06
CA LYS A 324 2.28 -15.47 11.82
C LYS A 324 3.78 -15.35 12.12
N LEU A 325 4.31 -16.22 12.99
CA LEU A 325 5.74 -16.20 13.31
C LEU A 325 6.65 -16.60 12.14
N THR A 326 6.08 -17.21 11.09
CA THR A 326 6.74 -17.50 9.82
C THR A 326 6.71 -16.35 8.81
N ASP A 327 6.18 -15.18 9.19
CA ASP A 327 6.23 -13.98 8.34
C ASP A 327 7.69 -13.63 8.03
N ALA A 328 8.01 -13.50 6.74
CA ALA A 328 9.37 -13.25 6.27
C ALA A 328 9.98 -11.96 6.82
N ARG A 329 9.17 -11.00 7.28
CA ARG A 329 9.66 -9.79 7.95
C ARG A 329 10.30 -10.07 9.31
N PHE A 330 9.94 -11.18 9.95
CA PHE A 330 10.58 -11.66 11.18
C PHE A 330 11.83 -12.49 10.92
N ASN A 331 12.15 -12.87 9.67
CA ASN A 331 13.45 -13.45 9.36
C ASN A 331 14.51 -12.33 9.41
N PRO A 332 15.55 -12.45 10.28
CA PRO A 332 16.50 -11.36 10.50
C PRO A 332 17.34 -11.06 9.25
N ASP A 333 17.78 -12.08 8.51
CA ASP A 333 18.54 -11.91 7.28
C ASP A 333 17.73 -11.14 6.22
N ARG A 334 16.47 -11.54 6.01
CA ARG A 334 15.58 -10.86 5.05
C ARG A 334 15.21 -9.45 5.49
N SER A 335 14.92 -9.27 6.77
CA SER A 335 14.56 -7.95 7.34
C SER A 335 15.72 -6.96 7.20
N ILE A 336 16.93 -7.37 7.59
CA ILE A 336 18.14 -6.54 7.51
C ILE A 336 18.53 -6.31 6.05
N ALA A 337 18.49 -7.33 5.18
CA ALA A 337 18.80 -7.17 3.77
C ALA A 337 17.86 -6.19 3.06
N ALA A 338 16.54 -6.30 3.29
CA ALA A 338 15.57 -5.37 2.74
C ALA A 338 15.79 -3.94 3.28
N GLY A 339 16.06 -3.82 4.57
CA GLY A 339 16.39 -2.54 5.20
C GLY A 339 17.65 -1.90 4.62
N ALA A 340 18.72 -2.69 4.44
CA ALA A 340 19.98 -2.23 3.87
C ALA A 340 19.83 -1.78 2.41
N ALA A 341 19.10 -2.55 1.60
CA ALA A 341 18.78 -2.17 0.22
C ALA A 341 17.98 -0.87 0.16
N TYR A 342 17.00 -0.69 1.07
CA TYR A 342 16.22 0.54 1.12
C TYR A 342 17.07 1.75 1.56
N VAL A 343 17.89 1.57 2.60
CA VAL A 343 18.83 2.60 3.08
C VAL A 343 19.80 3.02 1.98
N GLU A 344 20.34 2.08 1.18
CA GLU A 344 21.22 2.39 0.05
C GLU A 344 20.50 3.18 -1.05
N SER A 345 19.27 2.79 -1.40
CA SER A 345 18.45 3.54 -2.36
C SER A 345 18.22 4.98 -1.90
N LEU A 346 17.88 5.16 -0.62
CA LEU A 346 17.68 6.48 -0.01
C LEU A 346 18.98 7.29 0.10
N HIS A 347 20.09 6.63 0.41
CA HIS A 347 21.41 7.24 0.44
C HIS A 347 21.74 7.86 -0.93
N ASN A 348 21.56 7.09 -2.01
CA ASN A 348 21.82 7.55 -3.37
C ASN A 348 20.86 8.67 -3.77
N GLN A 349 19.59 8.57 -3.38
CA GLN A 349 18.58 9.57 -3.69
C GLN A 349 18.81 10.91 -2.97
N PHE A 350 19.30 10.89 -1.74
CA PHE A 350 19.43 12.07 -0.88
C PHE A 350 20.87 12.41 -0.51
N SER A 351 21.83 11.94 -1.32
CA SER A 351 23.26 12.23 -1.19
C SER A 351 23.81 12.00 0.23
N GLY A 352 23.36 10.93 0.88
CA GLY A 352 23.78 10.55 2.22
C GLY A 352 23.26 11.42 3.38
N ASN A 353 22.35 12.37 3.14
CA ASN A 353 21.73 13.13 4.22
C ASN A 353 20.85 12.22 5.09
N ILE A 354 21.35 11.85 6.28
CA ILE A 354 20.71 10.86 7.14
C ILE A 354 19.27 11.24 7.54
N TYR A 355 18.97 12.53 7.66
CA TYR A 355 17.63 13.00 8.04
C TYR A 355 16.64 12.80 6.90
N LEU A 356 16.99 13.22 5.68
CA LEU A 356 16.16 13.01 4.49
C LEU A 356 16.00 11.52 4.17
N MET A 357 17.06 10.73 4.33
CA MET A 357 16.99 9.28 4.21
C MET A 357 15.94 8.71 5.17
N TYR A 358 15.98 9.07 6.46
CA TYR A 358 15.03 8.52 7.43
C TYR A 358 13.60 9.04 7.24
N ILE A 359 13.41 10.30 6.81
CA ILE A 359 12.10 10.80 6.39
C ILE A 359 11.56 9.95 5.25
N GLY A 360 12.39 9.60 4.27
CA GLY A 360 12.02 8.75 3.14
C GLY A 360 11.65 7.34 3.58
N TYR A 361 12.42 6.79 4.52
CA TYR A 361 12.18 5.48 5.11
C TYR A 361 10.85 5.42 5.87
N ASN A 362 10.60 6.38 6.76
CA ASN A 362 9.46 6.38 7.68
C ASN A 362 8.15 6.94 7.06
N SER A 363 8.26 7.97 6.23
CA SER A 363 7.11 8.70 5.67
C SER A 363 7.01 8.62 4.14
N GLY A 364 7.88 7.85 3.51
CA GLY A 364 7.87 7.58 2.07
C GLY A 364 8.84 8.49 1.29
N PRO A 365 9.49 7.98 0.22
CA PRO A 365 10.49 8.72 -0.54
C PRO A 365 9.94 10.00 -1.18
N ALA A 366 8.65 10.02 -1.54
CA ALA A 366 8.01 11.21 -2.10
C ALA A 366 7.98 12.39 -1.13
N VAL A 367 7.77 12.15 0.17
CA VAL A 367 7.80 13.19 1.20
C VAL A 367 9.22 13.74 1.34
N ALA A 368 10.22 12.87 1.46
CA ALA A 368 11.62 13.27 1.54
C ALA A 368 12.07 14.04 0.28
N LYS A 369 11.66 13.60 -0.91
CA LYS A 369 11.95 14.30 -2.17
C LYS A 369 11.36 15.71 -2.21
N ARG A 370 10.13 15.91 -1.73
CA ARG A 370 9.54 17.26 -1.64
C ARG A 370 10.32 18.15 -0.67
N ALA A 371 10.69 17.63 0.49
CA ALA A 371 11.51 18.38 1.44
C ALA A 371 12.90 18.72 0.85
N TRP A 372 13.56 17.75 0.21
CA TRP A 372 14.87 17.93 -0.41
C TRP A 372 14.85 18.98 -1.54
N LEU A 373 13.82 18.98 -2.38
CA LEU A 373 13.63 20.00 -3.41
C LEU A 373 13.38 21.39 -2.82
N ALA A 374 12.58 21.49 -1.76
CA ALA A 374 12.35 22.76 -1.06
C ALA A 374 13.63 23.33 -0.42
N LEU A 375 14.59 22.47 -0.10
CA LEU A 375 15.91 22.82 0.43
C LEU A 375 16.95 23.11 -0.67
N GLY A 376 16.54 23.24 -1.93
CA GLY A 376 17.47 23.45 -3.05
C GLY A 376 18.41 22.27 -3.26
N GLN A 377 17.99 21.06 -2.92
CA GLN A 377 18.76 19.82 -3.00
C GLN A 377 20.05 19.82 -2.15
N ASN A 378 20.11 20.61 -1.09
CA ASN A 378 21.28 20.68 -0.21
C ASN A 378 21.57 19.31 0.46
N PRO A 379 22.71 18.63 0.17
CA PRO A 379 23.06 17.37 0.81
C PRO A 379 23.40 17.53 2.30
N ASN A 380 23.77 18.74 2.71
CA ASN A 380 24.17 19.07 4.08
C ASN A 380 23.06 19.78 4.87
N ALA A 381 21.80 19.67 4.42
CA ALA A 381 20.68 20.29 5.12
C ALA A 381 20.65 19.86 6.60
N SER A 382 20.64 20.86 7.47
CA SER A 382 20.54 20.74 8.92
C SER A 382 19.15 20.30 9.35
N LEU A 383 19.02 19.91 10.63
CA LEU A 383 17.73 19.53 11.19
C LEU A 383 16.77 20.73 11.24
N GLU A 384 17.31 21.92 11.50
CA GLU A 384 16.58 23.18 11.58
C GLU A 384 16.01 23.59 10.21
N GLU A 385 16.81 23.47 9.15
CA GLU A 385 16.35 23.71 7.77
C GLU A 385 15.28 22.70 7.36
N ILE A 386 15.44 21.43 7.73
CA ILE A 386 14.45 20.39 7.46
C ILE A 386 13.13 20.66 8.20
N ASP A 387 13.17 21.05 9.47
CA ASP A 387 11.96 21.40 10.25
C ASP A 387 11.15 22.51 9.58
N ALA A 388 11.84 23.52 9.04
CA ALA A 388 11.21 24.66 8.38
C ALA A 388 10.36 24.28 7.15
N VAL A 389 10.70 23.19 6.44
CA VAL A 389 10.01 22.77 5.20
C VAL A 389 9.16 21.51 5.36
N LEU A 390 9.39 20.70 6.39
CA LEU A 390 8.85 19.34 6.47
C LEU A 390 7.32 19.29 6.57
N VAL A 391 6.70 20.22 7.29
CA VAL A 391 5.23 20.28 7.42
C VAL A 391 4.58 20.42 6.05
N GLN A 392 5.09 21.34 5.22
CA GLN A 392 4.57 21.56 3.87
C GLN A 392 4.85 20.37 2.96
N ALA A 393 6.03 19.76 3.06
CA ALA A 393 6.36 18.56 2.29
C ALA A 393 5.47 17.34 2.63
N MET A 394 4.95 17.28 3.87
CA MET A 394 4.05 16.24 4.34
C MET A 394 2.58 16.47 3.98
N HIS A 395 2.16 17.74 3.81
CA HIS A 395 0.76 18.12 3.60
C HIS A 395 0.03 17.29 2.53
N PRO A 396 0.58 17.08 1.32
CA PRO A 396 -0.14 16.33 0.29
C PRO A 396 -0.36 14.85 0.62
N THR A 397 0.38 14.30 1.58
CA THR A 397 0.27 12.88 1.97
C THR A 397 -0.55 12.70 3.25
N TYR A 398 -0.46 13.64 4.20
CA TYR A 398 -1.07 13.47 5.53
C TYR A 398 -2.10 14.54 5.89
N GLY A 399 -2.33 15.54 5.04
CA GLY A 399 -3.29 16.62 5.25
C GLY A 399 -3.11 17.30 6.60
N ALA A 400 -4.19 17.44 7.37
CA ALA A 400 -4.20 18.05 8.71
C ALA A 400 -3.26 17.35 9.73
N GLY A 401 -2.94 16.06 9.53
CA GLY A 401 -2.03 15.31 10.40
C GLY A 401 -0.55 15.67 10.23
N SER A 402 -0.20 16.40 9.18
CA SER A 402 1.19 16.68 8.78
C SER A 402 1.99 17.38 9.86
N ALA A 403 1.42 18.41 10.50
CA ALA A 403 2.12 19.18 11.53
C ALA A 403 2.46 18.33 12.76
N ALA A 404 1.55 17.45 13.18
CA ALA A 404 1.80 16.55 14.31
C ALA A 404 2.87 15.51 13.98
N ARG A 405 2.81 14.93 12.77
CA ARG A 405 3.77 13.92 12.32
C ARG A 405 5.17 14.50 12.11
N ALA A 406 5.28 15.67 11.47
CA ALA A 406 6.54 16.39 11.29
C ALA A 406 7.22 16.70 12.64
N ARG A 407 6.46 17.25 13.59
CA ARG A 407 6.96 17.51 14.96
C ARG A 407 7.46 16.24 15.64
N SER A 408 6.76 15.12 15.49
CA SER A 408 7.20 13.83 16.05
C SER A 408 8.54 13.39 15.46
N LEU A 409 8.70 13.50 14.13
CA LEU A 409 9.96 13.14 13.45
C LEU A 409 11.11 14.03 13.90
N VAL A 410 10.95 15.35 13.81
CA VAL A 410 12.01 16.32 14.10
C VAL A 410 12.44 16.28 15.56
N ARG A 411 11.50 16.16 16.50
CA ARG A 411 11.83 16.22 17.93
C ARG A 411 12.28 14.89 18.53
N THR A 412 11.81 13.78 17.97
CA THR A 412 12.02 12.46 18.59
C THR A 412 12.92 11.57 17.75
N HIS A 413 12.58 11.36 16.47
CA HIS A 413 13.21 10.30 15.69
C HIS A 413 14.53 10.74 15.06
N LEU A 414 14.58 11.93 14.44
CA LEU A 414 15.77 12.40 13.72
C LEU A 414 16.99 12.64 14.63
N PRO A 415 16.86 13.30 15.80
CA PRO A 415 18.00 13.46 16.73
C PRO A 415 18.46 12.12 17.29
N LYS A 416 17.49 11.24 17.62
CA LYS A 416 17.74 9.88 18.10
C LYS A 416 18.55 9.08 17.09
N LEU A 417 18.18 9.15 15.81
CA LEU A 417 18.88 8.48 14.72
C LEU A 417 20.32 8.99 14.55
N ALA A 418 20.52 10.30 14.44
CA ALA A 418 21.83 10.89 14.24
C ALA A 418 22.80 10.55 15.40
N LYS A 419 22.31 10.61 16.64
CA LYS A 419 23.07 10.20 17.83
C LYS A 419 23.47 8.73 17.77
N ALA A 420 22.55 7.85 17.38
CA ALA A 420 22.82 6.42 17.27
C ALA A 420 23.87 6.11 16.20
N LYS A 421 23.74 6.70 14.99
CA LYS A 421 24.74 6.53 13.93
C LYS A 421 26.13 6.97 14.40
N ALA A 422 26.24 8.14 15.04
CA ALA A 422 27.51 8.65 15.54
C ALA A 422 28.15 7.71 16.59
N SER A 423 27.36 7.12 17.48
CA SER A 423 27.84 6.12 18.46
C SER A 423 28.40 4.88 17.75
N TYR A 424 27.61 4.29 16.85
CA TYR A 424 28.00 3.06 16.16
C TYR A 424 29.22 3.25 15.24
N LEU A 425 29.34 4.43 14.61
CA LEU A 425 30.51 4.74 13.80
C LEU A 425 31.78 4.86 14.66
N LYS A 426 31.67 5.47 15.84
CA LYS A 426 32.79 5.57 16.80
C LYS A 426 33.22 4.20 17.30
N GLU A 427 32.26 3.33 17.62
CA GLU A 427 32.51 1.94 18.04
C GLU A 427 33.26 1.17 16.96
N GLN A 428 32.78 1.20 15.70
CA GLN A 428 33.45 0.54 14.58
C GLN A 428 34.86 1.09 14.32
N THR A 429 35.04 2.41 14.38
CA THR A 429 36.36 3.03 14.21
C THR A 429 37.34 2.57 15.30
N THR A 430 36.86 2.44 16.53
CA THR A 430 37.65 1.96 17.67
C THR A 430 38.03 0.48 17.48
N LEU A 431 37.08 -0.35 17.05
CA LEU A 431 37.29 -1.77 16.77
C LEU A 431 38.36 -1.96 15.69
N LEU A 432 38.22 -1.27 14.55
CA LEU A 432 39.18 -1.32 13.44
C LEU A 432 40.57 -0.82 13.85
N SER A 433 40.65 0.17 14.74
CA SER A 433 41.93 0.69 15.26
C SER A 433 42.60 -0.25 16.26
N SER A 434 41.83 -1.13 16.90
CA SER A 434 42.31 -2.09 17.91
C SER A 434 42.81 -3.42 17.32
N MET A 435 42.43 -3.74 16.07
CA MET A 435 42.92 -4.92 15.40
C MET A 435 44.43 -4.76 15.15
N PRO A 436 45.28 -5.72 15.55
CA PRO A 436 46.70 -5.65 15.28
C PRO A 436 46.86 -5.52 13.76
N ARG A 437 47.49 -4.43 13.30
CA ARG A 437 47.94 -4.34 11.91
C ARG A 437 48.81 -5.56 11.69
N GLU A 438 48.40 -6.48 10.81
CA GLU A 438 49.30 -7.51 10.33
C GLU A 438 50.57 -6.79 9.90
N SER A 439 51.61 -6.90 10.71
CA SER A 439 52.90 -6.33 10.37
C SER A 439 53.26 -7.02 9.07
N ASN A 440 53.36 -6.26 7.98
CA ASN A 440 53.87 -6.73 6.70
C ASN A 440 55.17 -7.49 6.99
N ALA A 441 55.06 -8.81 7.11
CA ALA A 441 56.20 -9.68 7.29
C ALA A 441 56.95 -9.54 5.98
N THR A 442 58.04 -8.78 6.06
CA THR A 442 59.01 -8.57 5.02
C THR A 442 59.30 -9.91 4.38
N THR A 443 58.80 -10.08 3.16
CA THR A 443 59.31 -11.06 2.22
C THR A 443 60.70 -10.59 1.83
N GLU A 444 61.67 -10.71 2.75
CA GLU A 444 63.08 -10.69 2.40
C GLU A 444 63.35 -11.98 1.64
N THR A 445 63.44 -11.79 0.33
CA THR A 445 63.91 -12.73 -0.68
C THR A 445 65.20 -13.43 -0.25
N LEU A 446 65.17 -14.76 -0.25
CA LEU A 446 66.33 -15.63 -0.43
C LEU A 446 66.51 -15.95 -1.91
#